data_AF-A0A1A8PM36-F1
#
_entry.id   AF-A0A1A8PM36-F1
#
_cell.length_a   1.000
_cell.length_b   1.000
_cell.length_c   1.000
_cell.angle_alpha   90.00
_cell.angle_beta   90.00
_cell.angle_gamma   90.00
#
_symmetry.space_group_name_H-M   'P 1'
#
loop_
_entity.id
_entity.type
_entity.pdbx_description
1 polymer ?
#
loop_
_entity_poly.entity_id
_entity_poly.type
_entity_poly.pdbx_seq_one_letter_code
_entity_poly.pdbx_strand_id
1 'polypeptide(L)'
;MGYMTVEEHTSTLLHLKRAPGIRSWSLLIGIASVGLAAAYYSSDSLLWRLFYITGCLFVAVQNMEEWEEAVFDKTTNQIELKNISLYTLVLTLWRKGEERVVLDLTQLCDVSVQEEKVRYLGRGFHVILRLAAGFSFPLTQSATLGGRSDVEAVAALLKRFLGLEELQRRRQQESEYGEDDSPVYSTDSDDEAD
;
A
#
# COMPACT_ATOMS: atom_id res chain seq x y z
N MET A 1 14.83 7.85 1.20
CA MET A 1 13.92 6.73 0.87
C MET A 1 12.56 7.35 0.76
N GLY A 2 12.04 7.48 -0.47
CA GLY A 2 10.69 8.00 -0.68
C GLY A 2 9.67 6.88 -0.51
N TYR A 3 8.46 7.23 -0.07
CA TYR A 3 7.35 6.29 0.11
C TYR A 3 6.81 5.78 -1.23
N MET A 4 6.04 6.60 -1.95
CA MET A 4 5.60 6.31 -3.32
C MET A 4 5.85 7.55 -4.18
N THR A 5 6.33 7.34 -5.39
CA THR A 5 6.51 8.39 -6.40
C THR A 5 5.34 8.37 -7.38
N VAL A 6 4.85 9.54 -7.75
CA VAL A 6 3.79 9.70 -8.76
C VAL A 6 4.43 9.50 -10.14
N GLU A 7 4.05 8.44 -10.83
CA GLU A 7 4.53 8.14 -12.19
C GLU A 7 3.64 8.81 -13.22
N GLU A 8 2.32 8.70 -13.07
CA GLU A 8 1.35 9.38 -13.92
C GLU A 8 0.26 10.06 -13.08
N HIS A 9 -0.06 11.30 -13.43
CA HIS A 9 -1.12 12.07 -12.81
C HIS A 9 -1.96 12.75 -13.89
N THR A 10 -3.10 12.14 -14.17
CA THR A 10 -4.15 12.70 -15.02
C THR A 10 -5.38 12.96 -14.15
N SER A 11 -6.37 13.71 -14.62
CA SER A 11 -7.63 13.94 -13.88
C SER A 11 -8.40 12.65 -13.55
N THR A 12 -8.19 11.60 -14.36
CA THR A 12 -8.89 10.31 -14.27
C THR A 12 -8.03 9.15 -13.78
N LEU A 13 -6.69 9.24 -13.89
CA LEU A 13 -5.77 8.17 -13.55
C LEU A 13 -4.63 8.70 -12.68
N LEU A 14 -4.39 8.03 -11.56
CA LEU A 14 -3.26 8.28 -10.67
C LEU A 14 -2.47 6.99 -10.50
N HIS A 15 -1.22 6.99 -10.98
CA HIS A 15 -0.32 5.86 -10.85
C HIS A 15 0.82 6.22 -9.88
N LEU A 16 0.89 5.46 -8.80
CA LEU A 16 1.91 5.54 -7.77
C LEU A 16 2.80 4.31 -7.87
N LYS A 17 4.12 4.52 -7.88
CA LYS A 17 5.11 3.45 -7.94
C LYS A 17 6.14 3.61 -6.85
N ARG A 18 6.59 2.48 -6.31
CA ARG A 18 7.71 2.39 -5.37
C ARG A 18 8.71 1.38 -5.91
N ALA A 19 9.89 1.88 -6.22
CA ALA A 19 11.04 1.05 -6.58
C ALA A 19 11.90 0.75 -5.34
N PRO A 20 12.60 -0.39 -5.32
CA PRO A 20 13.53 -0.73 -4.24
C PRO A 20 14.59 0.36 -4.07
N GLY A 21 14.86 0.69 -2.81
CA GLY A 21 15.77 1.77 -2.46
C GLY A 21 17.23 1.44 -2.79
N ILE A 22 18.07 2.48 -2.85
CA ILE A 22 19.50 2.33 -3.14
C ILE A 22 20.22 1.39 -2.16
N ARG A 23 19.72 1.29 -0.92
CA ARG A 23 20.23 0.34 0.08
C ARG A 23 19.99 -1.11 -0.34
N SER A 24 18.78 -1.43 -0.79
CA SER A 24 18.45 -2.75 -1.30
C SER A 24 19.31 -3.13 -2.51
N TRP A 25 19.50 -2.20 -3.45
CA TRP A 25 20.41 -2.40 -4.59
C TRP A 25 21.86 -2.62 -4.17
N SER A 26 22.33 -1.84 -3.19
CA SER A 26 23.69 -1.97 -2.67
C SER A 26 23.93 -3.30 -1.96
N LEU A 27 22.93 -3.82 -1.23
CA LEU A 27 23.00 -5.12 -0.56
C LEU A 27 23.04 -6.26 -1.58
N LEU A 28 22.23 -6.16 -2.64
CA LEU A 28 22.23 -7.14 -3.72
C LEU A 28 23.62 -7.24 -4.37
N ILE A 29 24.19 -6.11 -4.77
CA ILE A 29 25.52 -6.05 -5.39
C ILE A 29 26.60 -6.51 -4.40
N GLY A 30 26.50 -6.08 -3.14
CA GLY A 30 27.45 -6.45 -2.09
C GLY A 30 27.50 -7.97 -1.87
N ILE A 31 26.36 -8.61 -1.63
CA ILE A 31 26.28 -10.05 -1.38
C ILE A 31 26.66 -10.85 -2.64
N ALA A 32 26.21 -10.41 -3.82
CA ALA A 32 26.59 -11.05 -5.09
C ALA A 32 28.10 -10.97 -5.35
N SER A 33 28.73 -9.83 -5.02
CA SER A 33 30.18 -9.66 -5.19
C SER A 33 30.98 -10.61 -4.28
N VAL A 34 30.51 -10.86 -3.06
CA VAL A 34 31.12 -11.82 -2.13
C VAL A 34 31.02 -13.25 -2.69
N GLY A 35 29.88 -13.63 -3.26
CA GLY A 35 29.71 -14.93 -3.92
C GLY A 35 30.64 -15.11 -5.13
N LEU A 36 30.80 -14.06 -5.95
CA LEU A 36 31.74 -14.04 -7.06
C LEU A 36 33.19 -14.15 -6.60
N ALA A 37 33.59 -13.41 -5.56
CA ALA A 37 34.93 -13.48 -4.99
C ALA A 37 35.21 -14.87 -4.41
N ALA A 38 34.27 -15.43 -3.65
CA ALA A 38 34.37 -16.78 -3.11
C ALA A 38 34.54 -17.82 -4.22
N ALA A 39 33.77 -17.73 -5.31
CA ALA A 39 33.93 -18.60 -6.46
C ALA A 39 35.26 -18.37 -7.20
N TYR A 40 35.71 -17.12 -7.38
CA TYR A 40 36.93 -16.81 -8.11
C TYR A 40 38.18 -17.30 -7.40
N TYR A 41 38.29 -17.04 -6.09
CA TYR A 41 39.45 -17.45 -5.27
C TYR A 41 39.38 -18.91 -4.79
N SER A 42 38.21 -19.56 -4.90
CA SER A 42 38.06 -20.99 -4.67
C SER A 42 38.74 -21.79 -5.78
N SER A 43 39.63 -22.70 -5.39
CA SER A 43 40.22 -23.74 -6.25
C SER A 43 39.32 -24.97 -6.38
N ASP A 44 38.06 -24.89 -5.95
CA ASP A 44 37.15 -26.03 -5.91
C ASP A 44 36.58 -26.37 -7.30
N SER A 45 35.95 -27.54 -7.38
CA SER A 45 35.22 -27.96 -8.57
C SER A 45 34.15 -26.95 -8.99
N LEU A 46 33.80 -26.95 -10.27
CA LEU A 46 32.77 -26.07 -10.84
C LEU A 46 31.42 -26.14 -10.07
N LEU A 47 31.07 -27.29 -9.51
CA LEU A 47 29.85 -27.45 -8.68
C LEU A 47 29.88 -26.58 -7.43
N TRP A 48 31.00 -26.54 -6.71
CA TRP A 48 31.15 -25.72 -5.51
C TRP A 48 31.16 -24.23 -5.84
N ARG A 49 31.80 -23.84 -6.95
CA ARG A 49 31.79 -22.45 -7.44
C ARG A 49 30.37 -21.99 -7.79
N LEU A 50 29.60 -22.83 -8.49
CA LEU A 50 28.19 -22.55 -8.79
C LEU A 50 27.36 -22.46 -7.51
N PHE A 51 27.59 -23.34 -6.54
CA PHE A 51 26.89 -23.31 -5.26
C PHE A 51 27.12 -21.99 -4.51
N TYR A 52 28.35 -21.47 -4.46
CA TYR A 52 28.64 -20.17 -3.83
C TYR A 52 27.93 -19.01 -4.54
N ILE A 53 27.95 -18.99 -5.88
CA ILE A 53 27.31 -17.93 -6.66
C ILE A 53 25.78 -17.99 -6.48
N THR A 54 25.17 -19.17 -6.66
CA THR A 54 23.73 -19.35 -6.55
C THR A 54 23.25 -19.11 -5.12
N GLY A 55 23.99 -19.57 -4.11
CA GLY A 55 23.66 -19.34 -2.70
C GLY A 55 23.70 -17.86 -2.33
N CYS A 56 24.78 -17.15 -2.70
CA CYS A 56 24.88 -15.71 -2.47
C CYS A 56 23.82 -14.93 -3.25
N LEU A 57 23.54 -15.29 -4.50
CA LEU A 57 22.49 -14.66 -5.29
C LEU A 57 21.10 -14.88 -4.68
N PHE A 58 20.82 -16.08 -4.15
CA PHE A 58 19.55 -16.39 -3.50
C PHE A 58 19.34 -15.55 -2.23
N VAL A 59 20.37 -15.42 -1.40
CA VAL A 59 20.34 -14.55 -0.21
C VAL A 59 20.18 -13.08 -0.59
N ALA A 60 20.89 -12.64 -1.65
CA ALA A 60 20.80 -11.29 -2.16
C ALA A 60 19.38 -10.94 -2.64
N VAL A 61 18.75 -11.85 -3.38
CA VAL A 61 17.38 -11.68 -3.89
C VAL A 61 16.34 -11.71 -2.77
N GLN A 62 16.50 -12.58 -1.76
CA GLN A 62 15.61 -12.59 -0.59
C GLN A 62 15.60 -11.29 0.19
N ASN A 63 16.73 -10.59 0.22
CA ASN A 63 16.85 -9.33 0.93
C ASN A 63 16.39 -8.12 0.11
N MET A 64 16.00 -8.34 -1.15
CA MET A 64 15.59 -7.25 -2.00
C MET A 64 14.19 -6.76 -1.63
N GLU A 65 14.04 -5.44 -1.54
CA GLU A 65 12.74 -4.81 -1.33
C GLU A 65 11.80 -5.11 -2.51
N GLU A 66 10.51 -5.28 -2.21
CA GLU A 66 9.48 -5.55 -3.19
C GLU A 66 9.10 -4.27 -3.96
N TRP A 67 8.66 -4.43 -5.21
CA TRP A 67 8.11 -3.34 -6.00
C TRP A 67 6.63 -3.21 -5.69
N GLU A 68 6.20 -2.02 -5.26
CA GLU A 68 4.79 -1.74 -4.98
C GLU A 68 4.27 -0.74 -6.02
N GLU A 69 3.19 -1.09 -6.73
CA GLU A 69 2.49 -0.23 -7.69
C GLU A 69 1.03 -0.07 -7.24
N ALA A 70 0.53 1.16 -7.24
CA ALA A 70 -0.85 1.48 -6.90
C ALA A 70 -1.47 2.36 -7.99
N VAL A 71 -2.46 1.84 -8.69
CA VAL A 71 -3.16 2.52 -9.79
C VAL A 71 -4.58 2.84 -9.34
N PHE A 72 -4.95 4.12 -9.39
CA PHE A 72 -6.31 4.58 -9.15
C PHE A 72 -6.89 5.06 -10.47
N ASP A 73 -7.93 4.38 -10.95
CA ASP A 73 -8.59 4.72 -12.20
C ASP A 73 -10.07 5.06 -11.96
N LYS A 74 -10.43 6.32 -12.22
CA LYS A 74 -11.80 6.82 -12.11
C LYS A 74 -12.68 6.42 -13.28
N THR A 75 -12.10 6.06 -14.44
CA THR A 75 -12.87 5.64 -15.60
C THR A 75 -13.46 4.24 -15.43
N THR A 76 -12.66 3.33 -14.87
CA THR A 76 -13.06 1.96 -14.54
C THR A 76 -13.59 1.83 -13.12
N ASN A 77 -13.40 2.87 -12.29
CA ASN A 77 -13.81 2.93 -10.89
C ASN A 77 -13.12 1.86 -10.03
N GLN A 78 -11.85 1.57 -10.32
CA GLN A 78 -11.08 0.51 -9.68
C GLN A 78 -9.77 1.06 -9.12
N ILE A 79 -9.34 0.46 -8.01
CA ILE A 79 -8.03 0.65 -7.40
C ILE A 79 -7.29 -0.66 -7.55
N GLU A 80 -6.15 -0.63 -8.24
CA GLU A 80 -5.28 -1.79 -8.38
C GLU A 80 -4.02 -1.61 -7.55
N LEU A 81 -3.80 -2.53 -6.63
CA LEU A 81 -2.59 -2.60 -5.81
C LEU A 81 -1.82 -3.83 -6.27
N LYS A 82 -0.66 -3.62 -6.87
CA LYS A 82 0.23 -4.66 -7.37
C LYS A 82 1.49 -4.69 -6.51
N ASN A 83 1.83 -5.87 -6.03
CA ASN A 83 3.12 -6.13 -5.40
C ASN A 83 3.88 -7.14 -6.27
N ILE A 84 5.09 -6.79 -6.67
CA ILE A 84 5.99 -7.64 -7.44
C ILE A 84 7.22 -7.94 -6.57
N SER A 85 7.31 -9.21 -6.16
CA SER A 85 8.47 -9.71 -5.42
C SER A 85 9.42 -10.43 -6.37
N LEU A 86 10.63 -9.89 -6.54
CA LEU A 86 11.65 -10.54 -7.37
C LEU A 86 12.02 -11.93 -6.85
N TYR A 87 11.99 -12.14 -5.53
CA TYR A 87 12.21 -13.46 -4.95
C TYR A 87 11.19 -14.47 -5.44
N THR A 88 9.90 -14.13 -5.35
CA THR A 88 8.82 -14.99 -5.83
C THR A 88 8.90 -15.18 -7.34
N LEU A 89 9.28 -14.15 -8.08
CA LEU A 89 9.46 -14.21 -9.53
C LEU A 89 10.61 -15.13 -9.95
N VAL A 90 11.75 -15.08 -9.24
CA VAL A 90 12.89 -16.02 -9.44
C VAL A 90 12.49 -17.44 -9.07
N LEU A 91 11.85 -17.64 -7.91
CA LEU A 91 11.43 -18.96 -7.44
C LEU A 91 10.36 -19.60 -8.34
N THR A 92 9.46 -18.81 -8.89
CA THR A 92 8.37 -19.29 -9.75
C THR A 92 8.75 -19.33 -11.22
N LEU A 93 10.03 -19.10 -11.57
CA LEU A 93 10.52 -19.10 -12.96
C LEU A 93 9.70 -18.16 -13.85
N TRP A 94 9.46 -16.92 -13.39
CA TRP A 94 8.64 -15.92 -14.07
C TRP A 94 7.16 -16.28 -14.29
N ARG A 95 6.64 -17.38 -13.71
CA ARG A 95 5.24 -17.77 -13.92
C ARG A 95 4.26 -17.06 -13.01
N LYS A 96 4.67 -16.66 -11.80
CA LYS A 96 3.74 -16.11 -10.79
C LYS A 96 4.50 -15.27 -9.76
N GLY A 97 4.80 -14.02 -10.10
CA GLY A 97 5.52 -13.08 -9.22
C GLY A 97 4.72 -11.84 -8.81
N GLU A 98 3.47 -11.73 -9.27
CA GLU A 98 2.64 -10.52 -9.09
C GLU A 98 1.43 -10.85 -8.22
N GLU A 99 1.34 -10.22 -7.06
CA GLU A 99 0.12 -10.18 -6.26
C GLU A 99 -0.67 -8.94 -6.65
N ARG A 100 -1.85 -9.11 -7.24
CA ARG A 100 -2.75 -8.02 -7.63
C ARG A 100 -4.01 -8.06 -6.78
N VAL A 101 -4.27 -6.98 -6.06
CA VAL A 101 -5.50 -6.74 -5.32
C VAL A 101 -6.27 -5.64 -6.06
N VAL A 102 -7.52 -5.93 -6.41
CA VAL A 102 -8.42 -4.97 -7.04
C VAL A 102 -9.50 -4.60 -6.04
N LEU A 103 -9.63 -3.31 -5.76
CA LEU A 103 -10.64 -2.74 -4.88
C LEU A 103 -11.56 -1.81 -5.69
N ASP A 104 -12.80 -1.68 -5.26
CA ASP A 104 -13.77 -0.77 -5.89
C ASP A 104 -13.59 0.64 -5.33
N LEU A 105 -13.42 1.60 -6.23
CA LEU A 105 -13.22 3.01 -5.88
C LEU A 105 -14.49 3.63 -5.28
N THR A 106 -15.68 3.16 -5.64
CA THR A 106 -16.95 3.66 -5.09
C THR A 106 -17.10 3.37 -3.60
N GLN A 107 -16.46 2.28 -3.15
CA GLN A 107 -16.48 1.88 -1.76
C GLN A 107 -15.45 2.63 -0.94
N LEU A 108 -14.46 3.29 -1.56
CA LEU A 108 -13.45 4.03 -0.82
C LEU A 108 -14.07 5.27 -0.14
N CYS A 109 -14.05 5.29 1.19
CA CYS A 109 -14.69 6.33 1.99
C CYS A 109 -13.70 7.34 2.58
N ASP A 110 -12.51 6.88 2.97
CA ASP A 110 -11.51 7.74 3.58
C ASP A 110 -10.10 7.19 3.35
N VAL A 111 -9.12 8.07 3.43
CA VAL A 111 -7.70 7.75 3.36
C VAL A 111 -7.05 8.31 4.63
N SER A 112 -6.61 7.43 5.52
CA SER A 112 -6.02 7.80 6.80
C SER A 112 -4.57 7.36 6.88
N VAL A 113 -3.69 8.20 7.44
CA VAL A 113 -2.31 7.79 7.76
C VAL A 113 -2.34 7.13 9.14
N GLN A 114 -1.92 5.87 9.22
CA GLN A 114 -1.78 5.17 10.51
C GLN A 114 -0.31 5.10 10.89
N GLU A 115 -0.02 5.40 12.16
CA GLU A 115 1.29 5.22 12.76
C GLU A 115 1.40 3.78 13.28
N GLU A 116 2.31 3.00 12.70
CA GLU A 116 2.65 1.68 13.19
C GLU A 116 3.88 1.77 14.08
N LYS A 117 3.69 1.54 15.38
CA LYS A 117 4.79 1.57 16.36
C LYS A 117 5.52 0.24 16.36
N VAL A 118 6.64 0.18 15.64
CA VAL A 118 7.48 -1.02 15.59
C VAL A 118 8.34 -1.08 16.86
N ARG A 119 8.19 -2.17 17.62
CA ARG A 119 8.70 -2.36 18.99
C ARG A 119 10.20 -2.01 19.19
N TYR A 120 11.02 -2.12 18.15
CA TYR A 120 12.48 -1.87 18.21
C TYR A 120 13.03 -0.96 17.11
N LEU A 121 12.27 -0.68 16.04
CA LEU A 121 12.75 0.10 14.89
C LEU A 121 12.22 1.54 14.85
N GLY A 122 11.29 1.90 15.74
CA GLY A 122 10.75 3.26 15.83
C GLY A 122 9.32 3.36 15.28
N ARG A 123 8.98 4.53 14.72
CA ARG A 123 7.65 4.84 14.19
C ARG A 123 7.64 4.66 12.67
N GLY A 124 6.84 3.72 12.18
CA GLY A 124 6.48 3.58 10.78
C GLY A 124 5.19 4.33 10.48
N PHE A 125 5.04 4.81 9.25
CA PHE A 125 3.80 5.44 8.78
C PHE A 125 3.38 4.76 7.49
N HIS A 126 2.08 4.48 7.37
CA HIS A 126 1.49 3.96 6.14
C HIS A 126 0.15 4.64 5.88
N VAL A 127 -0.18 4.71 4.59
CA VAL A 127 -1.50 5.15 4.14
C VAL A 127 -2.45 3.96 4.17
N ILE A 128 -3.60 4.12 4.82
CA ILE A 128 -4.66 3.14 4.90
C ILE A 128 -5.88 3.65 4.15
N LEU A 129 -6.35 2.84 3.21
CA LEU A 129 -7.60 3.00 2.48
C LEU A 129 -8.74 2.42 3.31
N ARG A 130 -9.73 3.22 3.68
CA ARG A 130 -10.93 2.77 4.41
C ARG A 130 -12.11 2.66 3.47
N LEU A 131 -12.67 1.46 3.36
CA LEU A 131 -13.83 1.18 2.53
C LEU A 131 -15.14 1.28 3.33
N ALA A 132 -16.25 1.56 2.65
CA ALA A 132 -17.60 1.68 3.19
C ALA A 132 -18.06 0.40 3.88
N ALA A 133 -17.61 -0.74 3.36
CA ALA A 133 -17.87 -2.07 3.91
C ALA A 133 -17.18 -2.32 5.28
N GLY A 134 -16.40 -1.36 5.80
CA GLY A 134 -15.73 -1.46 7.09
C GLY A 134 -14.32 -2.06 7.03
N PHE A 135 -13.85 -2.47 5.85
CA PHE A 135 -12.49 -2.98 5.66
C PHE A 135 -11.48 -1.83 5.50
N SER A 136 -10.31 -2.01 6.12
CA SER A 136 -9.17 -1.11 5.99
C SER A 136 -8.03 -1.84 5.27
N PHE A 137 -7.54 -1.28 4.16
CA PHE A 137 -6.48 -1.88 3.36
C PHE A 137 -5.24 -0.96 3.33
N PRO A 138 -4.04 -1.45 3.70
CA PRO A 138 -2.84 -0.65 3.64
C PRO A 138 -2.40 -0.46 2.18
N LEU A 139 -2.03 0.77 1.81
CA LEU A 139 -1.59 1.11 0.46
C LEU A 139 -0.24 0.45 0.12
N THR A 140 0.62 0.29 1.12
CA THR A 140 1.92 -0.38 1.02
C THR A 140 1.99 -1.51 2.03
N GLN A 141 2.56 -2.66 1.65
CA GLN A 141 2.71 -3.79 2.58
C GLN A 141 3.90 -3.56 3.53
N SER A 142 4.87 -2.74 3.12
CA SER A 142 6.04 -2.42 3.93
C SER A 142 6.00 -1.01 4.52
N ALA A 143 6.27 -0.92 5.83
CA ALA A 143 6.39 0.34 6.56
C ALA A 143 7.61 1.11 6.11
N THR A 144 7.43 2.35 5.63
CA THR A 144 8.59 3.24 5.51
C THR A 144 8.99 3.74 6.89
N LEU A 145 10.18 3.34 7.31
CA LEU A 145 10.89 3.94 8.42
C LEU A 145 11.37 5.34 8.01
N GLY A 146 10.69 6.35 8.53
CA GLY A 146 11.04 7.76 8.36
C GLY A 146 10.23 8.50 7.30
N GLY A 147 9.91 9.77 7.61
CA GLY A 147 9.25 10.71 6.70
C GLY A 147 7.73 10.77 6.79
N ARG A 148 7.16 11.08 7.97
CA ARG A 148 5.71 11.35 8.14
C ARG A 148 5.18 12.33 7.08
N SER A 149 5.98 13.34 6.75
CA SER A 149 5.67 14.35 5.72
C SER A 149 5.43 13.76 4.33
N ASP A 150 6.20 12.76 3.90
CA ASP A 150 6.06 12.18 2.55
C ASP A 150 4.80 11.31 2.48
N VAL A 151 4.53 10.55 3.54
CA VAL A 151 3.33 9.73 3.67
C VAL A 151 2.07 10.60 3.75
N GLU A 152 2.12 11.69 4.51
CA GLU A 152 1.05 12.69 4.58
C GLU A 152 0.85 13.42 3.25
N ALA A 153 1.91 13.73 2.51
CA ALA A 153 1.80 14.35 1.19
C ALA A 153 1.11 13.41 0.18
N VAL A 154 1.44 12.12 0.20
CA VAL A 154 0.76 11.12 -0.65
C VAL A 154 -0.70 10.95 -0.23
N ALA A 155 -1.00 10.91 1.07
CA ALA A 155 -2.37 10.86 1.56
C ALA A 155 -3.18 12.11 1.16
N ALA A 156 -2.60 13.30 1.27
CA ALA A 156 -3.23 14.55 0.86
C ALA A 156 -3.46 14.59 -0.66
N LEU A 157 -2.51 14.10 -1.46
CA LEU A 157 -2.66 13.97 -2.91
C LEU A 157 -3.82 13.04 -3.25
N LEU A 158 -3.92 11.88 -2.59
CA LEU A 158 -5.03 10.94 -2.78
C LEU A 158 -6.38 11.56 -2.40
N LYS A 159 -6.47 12.24 -1.26
CA LYS A 159 -7.70 12.94 -0.84
C LYS A 159 -8.15 13.98 -1.86
N ARG A 160 -7.21 14.80 -2.34
CA ARG A 160 -7.47 15.82 -3.36
C ARG A 160 -7.86 15.21 -4.70
N PHE A 161 -7.17 14.15 -5.13
CA PHE A 161 -7.47 13.46 -6.38
C PHE A 161 -8.86 12.84 -6.35
N LEU A 162 -9.24 12.22 -5.24
CA LEU A 162 -10.51 11.50 -5.10
C LEU A 162 -11.70 12.37 -4.69
N GLY A 163 -11.46 13.64 -4.32
CA GLY A 163 -12.53 14.52 -3.83
C GLY A 163 -13.17 14.01 -2.53
N LEU A 164 -12.44 13.22 -1.75
CA LEU A 164 -12.98 12.54 -0.55
C LEU A 164 -13.47 13.53 0.51
N GLU A 165 -12.88 14.73 0.56
CA GLU A 165 -13.31 15.80 1.48
C GLU A 165 -14.73 16.31 1.16
N GLU A 166 -15.09 16.39 -0.12
CA GLU A 166 -16.44 16.77 -0.56
C GLU A 166 -17.45 15.65 -0.28
N LEU A 167 -17.05 14.39 -0.49
CA LEU A 167 -17.88 13.22 -0.18
C LEU A 167 -18.12 13.05 1.32
N GLN A 168 -17.10 13.27 2.16
CA GLN A 168 -17.26 13.26 3.62
C GLN A 168 -18.18 14.37 4.09
N ARG A 169 -18.01 15.60 3.59
CA ARG A 169 -18.86 16.73 3.93
C ARG A 169 -20.32 16.48 3.53
N ARG A 170 -20.56 15.94 2.33
CA ARG A 170 -21.91 15.59 1.86
C ARG A 170 -22.56 14.53 2.75
N ARG A 171 -21.80 13.51 3.17
CA ARG A 171 -22.30 12.45 4.05
C ARG A 171 -22.59 12.94 5.47
N GLN A 172 -21.73 13.80 6.03
CA GLN A 172 -21.97 14.43 7.33
C GLN A 172 -23.24 15.29 7.31
N GLN A 173 -23.43 16.03 6.22
CA GLN A 173 -24.63 16.83 6.03
C GLN A 173 -25.88 15.94 5.85
N GLU A 174 -25.79 14.80 5.15
CA GLU A 174 -26.90 13.84 5.06
C GLU A 174 -27.21 13.15 6.41
N SER A 175 -26.21 12.87 7.25
CA SER A 175 -26.43 12.31 8.59
C SER A 175 -27.03 13.31 9.58
N GLU A 176 -26.63 14.59 9.50
CA GLU A 176 -27.13 15.65 10.38
C GLU A 176 -28.60 16.02 10.07
N TYR A 177 -29.06 15.79 8.84
CA TYR A 177 -30.46 15.97 8.43
C TYR A 177 -31.33 14.71 8.58
N GLY A 178 -30.75 13.55 8.89
CA GLY A 178 -31.44 12.25 8.97
C GLY A 178 -31.95 11.84 10.35
N GLU A 179 -31.66 12.62 11.40
CA GLU A 179 -32.05 12.29 12.79
C GLU A 179 -33.34 12.99 13.29
N ASP A 180 -34.01 13.81 12.49
CA ASP A 180 -35.08 14.71 12.99
C ASP A 180 -36.50 14.47 12.42
N ASP A 181 -36.78 13.30 11.82
CA ASP A 181 -38.13 12.97 11.32
C ASP A 181 -38.65 11.65 11.90
N SER A 182 -38.84 11.62 13.22
CA SER A 182 -39.85 10.75 13.84
C SER A 182 -40.98 11.63 14.37
N PRO A 183 -42.15 11.71 13.70
CA PRO A 183 -43.30 12.38 14.28
C PRO A 183 -43.78 11.52 15.45
N VAL A 184 -43.51 11.98 16.66
CA VAL A 184 -44.15 11.48 17.88
C VAL A 184 -45.63 11.77 17.71
N TYR A 185 -46.40 10.74 17.38
CA TYR A 185 -47.85 10.80 17.31
C TYR A 185 -48.36 10.97 18.75
N SER A 186 -48.49 12.21 19.19
CA SER A 186 -49.18 12.56 20.43
C SER A 186 -50.66 12.27 20.24
N THR A 187 -51.08 11.07 20.57
CA THR A 187 -52.50 10.79 20.80
C THR A 187 -52.86 11.36 22.17
N ASP A 188 -53.25 12.64 22.18
CA ASP A 188 -54.14 13.16 23.21
C ASP A 188 -55.48 12.46 23.02
N SER A 189 -55.89 11.69 24.02
CA SER A 189 -57.26 11.20 24.13
C SER A 189 -57.80 11.76 25.43
N ASP A 190 -58.48 12.88 25.29
CA ASP A 190 -59.43 13.43 26.24
C ASP A 190 -60.49 12.36 26.55
N ASP A 191 -60.52 11.86 27.78
CA ASP A 191 -61.70 11.21 28.34
C ASP A 191 -62.29 12.14 29.42
N GLU A 192 -63.17 13.03 28.99
CA GLU A 192 -64.19 13.63 29.85
C GLU A 192 -65.42 12.69 29.95
N ALA A 193 -65.74 12.35 31.20
CA ALA A 193 -67.07 12.14 31.80
C ALA A 193 -68.21 11.45 31.03
N ASP A 194 -68.65 10.31 31.57
CA ASP A 194 -70.00 10.14 32.17
C ASP A 194 -70.04 8.93 33.13
#